data_AF-A0A353DJI7-F1
#
_entry.id   AF-A0A353DJI7-F1
#
_cell.length_a   1.000
_cell.length_b   1.000
_cell.length_c   1.000
_cell.angle_alpha   90.00
_cell.angle_beta   90.00
_cell.angle_gamma   90.00
#
_symmetry.space_group_name_H-M   'P 1'
#
loop_
_entity.id
_entity.type
_entity.pdbx_description
1 polymer ?
#
loop_
_entity_poly.entity_id
_entity_poly.type
_entity_poly.pdbx_seq_one_letter_code
_entity_poly.pdbx_strand_id
1 'polypeptide(L)'
;MNIPGEFEAFTFMSWVRIDSLDRQYNALFLGDGYENGEPHWQIREDGKLMLSVMVDDDRPYPEFKDGRFHRLYYSPPIWDLSMSGQWLHLTSVFDPDQRLVSHFVDGEMVSREEIPDEYLVKTLRIGNGEIGNWGEPFREDPSWAIRNLNGRMDEIAIYKNALSKSEIAEIFARSRSGRR
;
A
#
# COMPACT_ATOMS: atom_id res chain seq x y z
N MET A 1 -5.04 2.53 -14.37
CA MET A 1 -4.65 3.94 -14.64
C MET A 1 -3.17 3.97 -15.02
N ASN A 2 -2.66 5.07 -15.58
CA ASN A 2 -1.22 5.20 -15.88
C ASN A 2 -0.64 6.43 -15.16
N ILE A 3 0.44 6.24 -14.40
CA ILE A 3 1.19 7.27 -13.68
C ILE A 3 2.67 7.18 -14.13
N PRO A 4 3.06 7.93 -15.18
CA PRO A 4 4.41 7.86 -15.72
C PRO A 4 5.39 8.72 -14.92
N GLY A 5 6.67 8.36 -14.96
CA GLY A 5 7.77 9.13 -14.39
C GLY A 5 8.53 8.37 -13.30
N GLU A 6 9.49 9.08 -12.71
CA GLU A 6 10.30 8.62 -11.59
C GLU A 6 10.03 9.50 -10.37
N PHE A 7 10.04 8.88 -9.20
CA PHE A 7 9.74 9.52 -7.94
C PHE A 7 10.78 9.13 -6.88
N GLU A 8 10.98 10.01 -5.92
CA GLU A 8 11.92 9.80 -4.83
C GLU A 8 11.22 9.25 -3.57
N ALA A 9 9.90 9.43 -3.48
CA ALA A 9 9.08 8.94 -2.38
C ALA A 9 7.65 8.66 -2.83
N PHE A 10 6.92 7.88 -2.02
CA PHE A 10 5.48 7.71 -2.16
C PHE A 10 4.74 8.05 -0.86
N THR A 11 3.62 8.74 -0.99
CA THR A 11 2.56 8.70 0.02
C THR A 11 1.25 8.28 -0.63
N PHE A 12 0.70 7.15 -0.19
CA PHE A 12 -0.62 6.67 -0.58
C PHE A 12 -1.64 7.02 0.49
N MET A 13 -2.80 7.55 0.11
CA MET A 13 -3.89 7.90 1.03
C MET A 13 -5.23 7.52 0.41
N SER A 14 -6.17 7.03 1.20
CA SER A 14 -7.54 6.82 0.76
C SER A 14 -8.46 6.69 1.97
N TRP A 15 -9.70 7.14 1.83
CA TRP A 15 -10.77 6.62 2.66
C TRP A 15 -11.19 5.25 2.14
N VAL A 16 -11.38 4.31 3.06
CA VAL A 16 -11.72 2.92 2.75
C VAL A 16 -12.81 2.45 3.71
N ARG A 17 -13.88 1.88 3.18
CA ARG A 17 -14.90 1.16 3.93
C ARG A 17 -14.78 -0.31 3.62
N ILE A 18 -14.38 -1.12 4.59
CA ILE A 18 -14.15 -2.55 4.40
C ILE A 18 -15.39 -3.30 4.85
N ASP A 19 -15.94 -4.14 3.97
CA ASP A 19 -17.10 -4.97 4.30
C ASP A 19 -16.60 -6.37 4.76
N SER A 20 -15.54 -6.92 4.15
CA SER A 20 -14.81 -8.11 4.61
C SER A 20 -13.35 -8.16 4.12
N LEU A 21 -12.52 -8.99 4.75
CA LEU A 21 -11.17 -9.36 4.31
C LEU A 21 -11.10 -10.88 4.06
N ASP A 22 -11.89 -11.36 3.11
CA ASP A 22 -12.04 -12.78 2.73
C ASP A 22 -10.94 -13.28 1.78
N ARG A 23 -10.04 -12.40 1.34
CA ARG A 23 -8.88 -12.72 0.51
C ARG A 23 -7.60 -12.59 1.32
N GLN A 24 -6.61 -13.41 1.00
CA GLN A 24 -5.27 -13.33 1.62
C GLN A 24 -4.69 -11.91 1.50
N TYR A 25 -4.90 -11.26 0.35
CA TYR A 25 -4.55 -9.88 0.07
C TYR A 25 -5.74 -9.14 -0.57
N ASN A 26 -6.02 -7.94 -0.10
CA ASN A 26 -7.11 -7.08 -0.55
C ASN A 26 -6.50 -5.76 -1.05
N ALA A 27 -6.57 -5.52 -2.35
CA ALA A 27 -5.90 -4.43 -3.04
C ALA A 27 -6.48 -3.07 -2.65
N LEU A 28 -5.61 -2.11 -2.37
CA LEU A 28 -5.96 -0.69 -2.33
C LEU A 28 -5.41 -0.01 -3.59
N PHE A 29 -4.13 -0.22 -3.87
CA PHE A 29 -3.46 0.19 -5.11
C PHE A 29 -2.36 -0.80 -5.47
N LEU A 30 -2.28 -1.23 -6.73
CA LEU A 30 -1.27 -2.17 -7.20
C LEU A 30 -0.67 -1.70 -8.53
N GLY A 31 0.67 -1.63 -8.62
CA GLY A 31 1.37 -1.57 -9.91
C GLY A 31 1.25 -2.90 -10.66
N ASP A 32 1.00 -2.83 -11.97
CA ASP A 32 0.63 -4.00 -12.77
C ASP A 32 1.85 -4.88 -13.10
N GLY A 33 2.99 -4.27 -13.46
CA GLY A 33 4.18 -4.98 -13.95
C GLY A 33 5.07 -5.57 -12.86
N TYR A 34 4.91 -5.10 -11.63
CA TYR A 34 5.77 -5.33 -10.46
C TYR A 34 7.25 -5.22 -10.82
N GLU A 35 7.56 -4.20 -11.62
CA GLU A 35 8.90 -3.81 -12.07
C GLU A 35 9.62 -3.03 -10.96
N ASN A 36 10.93 -2.83 -11.10
CA ASN A 36 11.74 -2.10 -10.12
C ASN A 36 11.14 -0.73 -9.75
N GLY A 37 10.97 -0.52 -8.44
CA GLY A 37 10.38 0.69 -7.87
C GLY A 37 8.85 0.71 -7.83
N GLU A 38 8.15 -0.30 -8.35
CA GLU A 38 6.69 -0.35 -8.31
C GLU A 38 6.12 -0.75 -6.94
N PRO A 39 5.06 -0.06 -6.48
CA PRO A 39 4.47 -0.31 -5.18
C PRO A 39 3.24 -1.22 -5.23
N HIS A 40 3.09 -2.05 -4.21
CA HIS A 40 1.87 -2.81 -3.92
C HIS A 40 1.34 -2.39 -2.54
N TRP A 41 0.17 -1.76 -2.49
CA TRP A 41 -0.50 -1.29 -1.28
C TRP A 41 -1.82 -2.03 -1.05
N GLN A 42 -1.88 -2.81 0.04
CA GLN A 42 -2.91 -3.84 0.25
C GLN A 42 -3.25 -4.01 1.74
N ILE A 43 -4.30 -4.76 2.03
CA ILE A 43 -4.67 -5.22 3.38
C ILE A 43 -4.70 -6.74 3.39
N ARG A 44 -4.02 -7.37 4.35
CA ARG A 44 -4.05 -8.83 4.54
C ARG A 44 -5.31 -9.28 5.27
N GLU A 45 -5.69 -10.55 5.09
CA GLU A 45 -6.82 -11.18 5.81
C GLU A 45 -6.74 -11.05 7.35
N ASP A 46 -5.54 -10.91 7.92
CA ASP A 46 -5.31 -10.69 9.35
C ASP A 46 -5.45 -9.22 9.78
N GLY A 47 -6.03 -8.38 8.93
CA GLY A 47 -6.35 -6.98 9.23
C GLY A 47 -5.16 -6.02 9.14
N LYS A 48 -4.00 -6.47 8.66
CA LYS A 48 -2.79 -5.64 8.58
C LYS A 48 -2.73 -4.87 7.28
N LEU A 49 -2.44 -3.57 7.37
CA LEU A 49 -2.04 -2.77 6.22
C LEU A 49 -0.64 -3.21 5.77
N MET A 50 -0.45 -3.28 4.46
CA MET A 50 0.79 -3.75 3.85
C MET A 50 1.20 -2.79 2.73
N LEU A 51 2.46 -2.38 2.73
CA LEU A 51 3.11 -1.76 1.58
C LEU A 51 4.34 -2.59 1.20
N SER A 52 4.56 -2.78 -0.10
CA SER A 52 5.82 -3.25 -0.62
C SER A 52 6.24 -2.45 -1.83
N VAL A 53 7.55 -2.39 -2.06
CA VAL A 53 8.15 -1.81 -3.27
C VAL A 53 9.07 -2.85 -3.86
N MET A 54 8.99 -3.07 -5.17
CA MET A 54 9.91 -3.94 -5.87
C MET A 54 11.33 -3.39 -5.82
N VAL A 55 12.29 -4.22 -5.41
CA VAL A 55 13.70 -3.85 -5.32
C VAL A 55 14.47 -4.32 -6.56
N ASP A 56 14.29 -5.58 -6.91
CA ASP A 56 14.96 -6.22 -8.05
C ASP A 56 14.04 -7.31 -8.61
N ASP A 57 13.49 -7.05 -9.80
CA ASP A 57 12.56 -7.89 -10.54
C ASP A 57 13.21 -9.06 -11.28
N ASP A 58 14.54 -9.01 -11.48
CA ASP A 58 15.35 -10.09 -12.04
C ASP A 58 15.89 -11.04 -10.95
N ARG A 59 15.96 -10.57 -9.70
CA ARG A 59 16.46 -11.37 -8.57
C ARG A 59 15.34 -12.18 -7.89
N PRO A 60 15.49 -13.52 -7.78
CA PRO A 60 14.53 -14.33 -7.04
C PRO A 60 14.63 -14.05 -5.53
N TYR A 61 13.49 -14.14 -4.85
CA TYR A 61 13.42 -14.01 -3.41
C TYR A 61 14.17 -15.18 -2.73
N PRO A 62 15.00 -14.95 -1.69
CA PRO A 62 15.86 -15.98 -1.11
C PRO A 62 15.11 -17.23 -0.64
N GLU A 63 13.91 -17.05 -0.10
CA GLU A 63 13.08 -18.12 0.46
C GLU A 63 12.06 -18.69 -0.56
N PHE A 64 11.72 -17.93 -1.61
CA PHE A 64 10.68 -18.28 -2.58
C PHE A 64 11.21 -18.03 -4.00
N LYS A 65 11.61 -19.10 -4.67
CA LYS A 65 12.19 -19.03 -6.04
C LYS A 65 11.26 -18.40 -7.08
N ASP A 66 9.94 -18.46 -6.84
CA ASP A 66 8.90 -17.90 -7.70
C ASP A 66 8.46 -16.49 -7.26
N GLY A 67 9.21 -15.84 -6.36
CA GLY A 67 8.99 -14.47 -5.92
C GLY A 67 10.10 -13.56 -6.42
N ARG A 68 9.78 -12.31 -6.77
CA ARG A 68 10.77 -11.26 -7.07
C ARG A 68 11.27 -10.60 -5.78
N PHE A 69 12.44 -9.96 -5.79
CA PHE A 69 13.05 -9.44 -4.58
C PHE A 69 12.41 -8.12 -4.12
N HIS A 70 11.66 -8.18 -3.02
CA HIS A 70 10.96 -7.03 -2.41
C HIS A 70 10.88 -7.21 -0.89
N ARG A 71 10.46 -6.17 -0.15
CA ARG A 71 10.15 -6.28 1.28
C ARG A 71 8.69 -5.93 1.54
N LEU A 72 8.05 -6.70 2.42
CA LEU A 72 6.71 -6.45 2.91
C LEU A 72 6.80 -5.68 4.23
N TYR A 73 6.30 -4.45 4.23
CA TYR A 73 6.20 -3.61 5.44
C TYR A 73 4.77 -3.69 5.96
N TYR A 74 4.62 -4.06 7.23
CA TYR A 74 3.32 -4.30 7.84
C TYR A 74 3.01 -3.31 8.96
N SER A 75 1.73 -2.99 9.11
CA SER A 75 1.20 -2.45 10.36
C SER A 75 0.83 -3.58 11.34
N PRO A 76 0.60 -3.26 12.63
CA PRO A 76 -0.30 -4.05 13.47
C PRO A 76 -1.68 -4.20 12.80
N PRO A 77 -2.54 -5.16 13.22
CA PRO A 77 -3.90 -5.22 12.73
C PRO A 77 -4.63 -3.88 12.97
N ILE A 78 -5.19 -3.31 11.90
CA ILE A 78 -5.92 -2.03 11.88
C ILE A 78 -7.43 -2.21 11.70
N TRP A 79 -7.86 -3.43 11.36
CA TRP A 79 -9.24 -3.76 11.07
C TRP A 79 -9.56 -5.17 11.57
N ASP A 80 -10.78 -5.34 12.08
CA ASP A 80 -11.39 -6.65 12.31
C ASP A 80 -12.88 -6.60 11.91
N LEU A 81 -13.55 -7.76 11.95
CA LEU A 81 -14.93 -7.90 11.49
C LEU A 81 -15.93 -6.99 12.22
N SER A 82 -15.65 -6.58 13.46
CA SER A 82 -16.52 -5.64 14.20
C SER A 82 -16.54 -4.24 13.60
N MET A 83 -15.55 -3.91 12.76
CA MET A 83 -15.41 -2.64 12.06
C MET A 83 -16.02 -2.68 10.65
N SER A 84 -16.70 -3.77 10.26
CA SER A 84 -17.35 -3.91 8.96
C SER A 84 -18.32 -2.75 8.69
N GLY A 85 -18.21 -2.16 7.50
CA GLY A 85 -19.03 -1.03 7.08
C GLY A 85 -18.61 0.33 7.66
N GLN A 86 -17.57 0.40 8.49
CA GLN A 86 -17.02 1.65 9.00
C GLN A 86 -15.95 2.19 8.03
N TRP A 87 -15.86 3.52 7.93
CA TRP A 87 -14.86 4.20 7.13
C TRP A 87 -13.58 4.42 7.94
N LEU A 88 -12.45 4.08 7.35
CA LEU A 88 -11.10 4.38 7.83
C LEU A 88 -10.38 5.26 6.82
N HIS A 89 -9.58 6.20 7.30
CA HIS A 89 -8.64 6.92 6.46
C HIS A 89 -7.25 6.29 6.58
N LEU A 90 -6.83 5.58 5.54
CA LEU A 90 -5.57 4.83 5.52
C LEU A 90 -4.49 5.63 4.82
N THR A 91 -3.28 5.59 5.35
CA THR A 91 -2.10 6.21 4.71
C THR A 91 -0.85 5.37 4.88
N SER A 92 -0.05 5.26 3.83
CA SER A 92 1.28 4.66 3.88
C SER A 92 2.29 5.59 3.21
N VAL A 93 3.44 5.77 3.84
CA VAL A 93 4.56 6.58 3.33
C VAL A 93 5.77 5.68 3.13
N PHE A 94 6.38 5.76 1.95
CA PHE A 94 7.69 5.16 1.64
C PHE A 94 8.69 6.30 1.40
N ASP A 95 9.66 6.43 2.30
CA ASP A 95 10.66 7.51 2.32
C ASP A 95 12.08 6.93 2.27
N PRO A 96 12.65 6.74 1.07
CA PRO A 96 14.03 6.29 0.88
C PRO A 96 15.09 7.22 1.46
N ASP A 97 14.82 8.53 1.53
CA ASP A 97 15.79 9.52 2.00
C ASP A 97 15.98 9.43 3.51
N GLN A 98 14.89 9.29 4.27
CA GLN A 98 14.94 9.00 5.70
C GLN A 98 15.09 7.51 6.01
N ARG A 99 14.98 6.64 5.00
CA ARG A 99 15.01 5.17 5.11
C ARG A 99 13.89 4.65 6.00
N LEU A 100 12.67 5.14 5.80
CA LEU A 100 11.53 4.82 6.64
C LEU A 100 10.31 4.44 5.81
N VAL A 101 9.57 3.46 6.31
CA VAL A 101 8.19 3.17 5.92
C VAL A 101 7.29 3.44 7.11
N SER A 102 6.17 4.12 6.90
CA SER A 102 5.23 4.38 7.99
C SER A 102 3.79 4.23 7.53
N HIS A 103 2.94 3.77 8.46
CA HIS A 103 1.52 3.56 8.25
C HIS A 103 0.71 4.40 9.23
N PHE A 104 -0.42 4.92 8.77
CA PHE A 104 -1.33 5.73 9.57
C PHE A 104 -2.77 5.29 9.36
N VAL A 105 -3.56 5.40 10.42
CA VAL A 105 -5.01 5.21 10.43
C VAL A 105 -5.63 6.42 11.07
N ASP A 106 -6.59 7.04 10.39
CA ASP A 106 -7.33 8.21 10.88
C ASP A 106 -6.41 9.34 11.35
N GLY A 107 -5.34 9.57 10.58
CA GLY A 107 -4.34 10.61 10.83
C GLY A 107 -3.27 10.26 11.87
N GLU A 108 -3.39 9.13 12.57
CA GLU A 108 -2.43 8.71 13.60
C GLU A 108 -1.50 7.60 13.10
N MET A 109 -0.21 7.71 13.44
CA MET A 109 0.81 6.73 13.05
C MET A 109 0.62 5.44 13.85
N VAL A 110 0.48 4.31 13.16
CA VAL A 110 0.32 2.98 13.76
C VAL A 110 1.56 2.09 13.59
N SER A 111 2.42 2.41 12.64
CA SER A 111 3.67 1.68 12.39
C SER A 111 4.73 2.59 11.80
N ARG A 112 6.00 2.29 12.13
CA ARG A 112 7.20 2.89 11.57
C ARG A 112 8.29 1.83 11.54
N GLU A 113 8.85 1.58 10.37
CA GLU A 113 9.89 0.59 10.14
C GLU A 113 11.03 1.21 9.33
N GLU A 114 12.27 0.79 9.62
CA GLU A 114 13.45 1.21 8.84
C GLU A 114 13.55 0.38 7.56
N ILE A 115 14.05 1.02 6.48
CA ILE A 115 14.39 0.36 5.22
C ILE A 115 15.84 -0.11 5.33
N PRO A 116 16.12 -1.43 5.40
CA PRO A 116 17.49 -1.91 5.41
C PRO A 116 18.19 -1.65 4.07
N ASP A 117 19.52 -1.60 4.08
CA ASP A 117 20.34 -1.29 2.90
C ASP A 117 20.00 -2.16 1.68
N GLU A 118 19.75 -3.45 1.89
CA GLU A 118 19.45 -4.38 0.80
C GLU A 118 18.09 -4.15 0.13
N TYR A 119 17.17 -3.43 0.79
CA TYR A 119 15.83 -3.12 0.27
C TYR A 119 15.66 -1.64 -0.09
N LEU A 120 16.74 -0.86 -0.07
CA LEU A 120 16.70 0.57 -0.35
C LEU A 120 16.57 0.83 -1.86
N VAL A 121 15.39 1.32 -2.26
CA VAL A 121 15.10 1.75 -3.63
C VAL A 121 14.93 3.26 -3.66
N LYS A 122 15.76 3.96 -4.44
CA LYS A 122 15.73 5.43 -4.54
C LYS A 122 15.02 5.96 -5.79
N THR A 123 14.86 5.11 -6.80
CA THR A 123 14.14 5.45 -8.03
C THR A 123 12.85 4.66 -8.04
N LEU A 124 11.76 5.32 -7.70
CA LEU A 124 10.43 4.72 -7.63
C LEU A 124 9.65 4.99 -8.90
N ARG A 125 8.77 4.07 -9.27
CA ARG A 125 7.94 4.12 -10.48
C ARG A 125 6.57 3.54 -10.17
N ILE A 126 5.58 3.86 -11.01
CA ILE A 126 4.25 3.25 -10.89
C ILE A 126 3.81 2.69 -12.24
N GLY A 127 3.89 3.49 -13.31
CA GLY A 127 3.46 3.03 -14.63
C GLY A 127 1.96 2.72 -14.65
N ASN A 128 1.58 1.56 -15.19
CA ASN A 128 0.20 1.11 -15.12
C ASN A 128 -0.11 0.55 -13.72
N GLY A 129 -1.28 0.88 -13.19
CA GLY A 129 -1.72 0.32 -11.92
C GLY A 129 -3.22 0.37 -11.72
N GLU A 130 -3.71 -0.48 -10.84
CA GLU A 130 -5.11 -0.67 -10.51
C GLU A 130 -5.46 -0.20 -9.10
N ILE A 131 -6.68 0.31 -8.94
CA ILE A 131 -7.23 0.74 -7.65
C ILE A 131 -8.27 -0.29 -7.22
N GLY A 132 -8.15 -0.81 -6.00
CA GLY A 132 -9.12 -1.76 -5.46
C GLY A 132 -9.13 -3.14 -6.13
N ASN A 133 -8.17 -3.43 -7.02
CA ASN A 133 -8.11 -4.66 -7.79
C ASN A 133 -6.67 -4.99 -8.26
N TRP A 134 -6.50 -6.19 -8.85
CA TRP A 134 -5.33 -6.57 -9.63
C TRP A 134 -5.74 -7.47 -10.79
N GLY A 135 -5.57 -7.02 -12.03
CA GLY A 135 -5.95 -7.75 -13.24
C GLY A 135 -4.84 -8.60 -13.84
N GLU A 136 -3.58 -8.39 -13.44
CA GLU A 136 -2.41 -9.09 -14.02
C GLU A 136 -1.58 -9.84 -12.95
N PRO A 137 -2.14 -10.90 -12.33
CA PRO A 137 -1.39 -11.69 -11.36
C PRO A 137 -0.31 -12.54 -12.06
N PHE A 138 0.92 -12.56 -11.51
CA PHE A 138 2.01 -13.44 -12.00
C PHE A 138 1.77 -14.94 -11.76
N ARG A 139 0.75 -15.29 -10.96
CA ARG A 139 0.37 -16.68 -10.67
C ARG A 139 -1.11 -16.86 -10.94
N GLU A 140 -1.44 -18.00 -11.54
CA GLU A 140 -2.82 -18.35 -11.90
C GLU A 140 -3.62 -18.95 -10.73
N ASP A 141 -3.00 -19.23 -9.58
CA ASP A 141 -3.69 -19.77 -8.40
C ASP A 141 -4.76 -18.78 -7.91
N PRO A 142 -6.06 -19.13 -7.96
CA PRO A 142 -7.15 -18.23 -7.58
C PRO A 142 -7.03 -17.68 -6.16
N SER A 143 -6.45 -18.46 -5.22
CA SER A 143 -6.29 -18.04 -3.82
C SER A 143 -5.30 -16.88 -3.65
N TRP A 144 -4.42 -16.68 -4.65
CA TRP A 144 -3.39 -15.64 -4.67
C TRP A 144 -3.69 -14.54 -5.69
N ALA A 145 -4.29 -14.92 -6.82
CA ALA A 145 -4.58 -14.08 -7.97
C ALA A 145 -5.72 -13.10 -7.71
N ILE A 146 -6.74 -13.53 -6.95
CA ILE A 146 -7.91 -12.70 -6.67
C ILE A 146 -7.60 -11.76 -5.50
N ARG A 147 -7.47 -10.47 -5.80
CA ARG A 147 -7.12 -9.44 -4.80
C ARG A 147 -8.07 -8.26 -4.76
N ASN A 148 -9.22 -8.33 -5.41
CA ASN A 148 -10.18 -7.22 -5.40
C ASN A 148 -10.64 -6.90 -3.97
N LEU A 149 -10.74 -5.61 -3.64
CA LEU A 149 -11.26 -5.18 -2.35
C LEU A 149 -12.73 -5.58 -2.20
N ASN A 150 -13.11 -6.12 -1.04
CA ASN A 150 -14.51 -6.23 -0.63
C ASN A 150 -14.89 -5.03 0.23
N GLY A 151 -15.39 -3.98 -0.42
CA GLY A 151 -15.69 -2.72 0.24
C GLY A 151 -15.83 -1.56 -0.73
N ARG A 152 -15.51 -0.36 -0.25
CA ARG A 152 -15.58 0.90 -1.00
C ARG A 152 -14.34 1.72 -0.73
N MET A 153 -13.87 2.42 -1.76
CA MET A 153 -12.82 3.42 -1.63
C MET A 153 -13.37 4.77 -2.07
N ASP A 154 -12.85 5.82 -1.47
CA ASP A 154 -13.14 7.20 -1.83
C ASP A 154 -11.94 8.09 -1.52
N GLU A 155 -11.85 9.24 -2.19
CA GLU A 155 -10.77 10.22 -2.03
C GLU A 155 -9.34 9.61 -2.05
N ILE A 156 -9.06 8.75 -3.03
CA ILE A 156 -7.70 8.23 -3.21
C ILE A 156 -6.75 9.35 -3.67
N ALA A 157 -5.58 9.43 -3.04
CA ALA A 157 -4.50 10.34 -3.40
C ALA A 157 -3.15 9.62 -3.35
N ILE A 158 -2.29 9.96 -4.31
CA ILE A 158 -0.91 9.48 -4.41
C ILE A 158 -0.01 10.70 -4.54
N TYR A 159 0.91 10.87 -3.60
CA TYR A 159 1.89 11.96 -3.61
C TYR A 159 3.27 11.41 -3.94
N LYS A 160 4.01 12.18 -4.73
CA LYS A 160 5.44 11.94 -5.05
C LYS A 160 6.41 12.37 -3.94
N ASN A 161 5.88 12.84 -2.81
CA ASN A 161 6.63 13.31 -1.65
C ASN A 161 6.30 12.43 -0.45
N ALA A 162 7.25 12.27 0.47
CA ALA A 162 7.01 11.69 1.79
C ALA A 162 6.33 12.73 2.69
N LEU A 163 5.03 12.56 2.96
CA LEU A 163 4.29 13.47 3.83
C LEU A 163 4.64 13.21 5.30
N SER A 164 4.77 14.29 6.06
CA SER A 164 5.01 14.24 7.50
C SER A 164 3.77 13.83 8.29
N LYS A 165 3.97 13.40 9.55
CA LYS A 165 2.87 13.12 10.48
C LYS A 165 1.88 14.29 10.60
N SER A 166 2.39 15.52 10.68
CA SER A 166 1.55 16.72 10.80
C SER A 166 0.71 16.99 9.56
N GLU A 167 1.28 16.81 8.37
CA GLU A 167 0.56 17.00 7.11
C GLU A 167 -0.55 15.96 6.97
N ILE A 168 -0.27 14.69 7.30
CA ILE A 168 -1.25 13.59 7.24
C ILE A 168 -2.40 13.84 8.23
N ALA A 169 -2.09 14.23 9.47
CA ALA A 169 -3.11 14.55 10.47
C ALA A 169 -4.00 15.74 10.04
N GLU A 170 -3.41 16.76 9.42
CA GLU A 170 -4.15 17.90 8.89
C GLU A 170 -5.05 17.52 7.71
N ILE A 171 -4.55 16.72 6.76
CA ILE A 171 -5.34 16.22 5.63
C ILE A 171 -6.54 15.41 6.14
N PHE A 172 -6.32 14.50 7.09
CA PHE A 172 -7.39 13.72 7.70
C PHE A 172 -8.44 14.61 8.39
N ALA A 173 -8.01 15.58 9.20
CA ALA A 173 -8.91 16.46 9.92
C ALA A 173 -9.81 17.26 8.96
N ARG A 174 -9.24 17.72 7.83
CA ARG A 174 -9.96 18.45 6.78
C ARG A 174 -10.92 17.54 6.01
N SER A 175 -10.48 16.36 5.56
CA SER A 175 -11.32 15.44 4.78
C SER A 175 -12.49 14.88 5.59
N ARG A 176 -12.29 14.59 6.89
CA ARG A 176 -13.37 14.15 7.79
C ARG A 176 -14.47 15.20 7.96
N SER A 177 -14.13 16.48 7.97
CA SER A 177 -15.10 17.56 8.19
C SER A 177 -16.14 17.69 7.07
N GLY A 178 -15.80 17.26 5.85
CA GLY A 178 -16.70 17.22 4.71
C GLY A 178 -17.62 15.99 4.63
N ARG A 179 -17.45 15.02 5.54
CA ARG A 179 -18.16 13.72 5.55
C ARG A 179 -19.25 13.59 6.62
N ARG A 180 -19.72 14.72 7.18
CA ARG A 180 -20.82 14.73 8.17
C ARG A 180 -22.19 14.56 7.53
#